data_AF-A0A941TJP3-F1
#
_entry.id   AF-A0A941TJP3-F1
#
_cell.length_a   1.000
_cell.length_b   1.000
_cell.length_c   1.000
_cell.angle_alpha   90.00
_cell.angle_beta   90.00
_cell.angle_gamma   90.00
#
_symmetry.space_group_name_H-M   'P 1'
#
loop_
_entity.id
_entity.type
_entity.pdbx_description
1 polymer ?
#
loop_
_entity_poly.entity_id
_entity_poly.type
_entity_poly.pdbx_seq_one_letter_code
_entity_poly.pdbx_strand_id
1 'polypeptide(L)'
;MFEFLLALLTAGTIGVLLVPLLRTRLKATSRLDNDLAIYRDQLAEVERERAAGSLGDADAAAARTEIERRILTAADRDKAP
;
A
#
# COMPACT_ATOMS: atom_id res chain seq x y z
N MET A 1 -26.14 -38.10 10.00
CA MET A 1 -26.54 -37.26 8.82
C MET A 1 -26.72 -35.81 9.23
N PHE A 2 -27.41 -35.55 10.35
CA PHE A 2 -27.56 -34.20 10.92
C PHE A 2 -26.22 -33.53 11.25
N GLU A 3 -25.24 -34.30 11.73
CA GLU A 3 -23.90 -33.83 12.06
C GLU A 3 -23.16 -33.31 10.83
N PHE A 4 -23.35 -33.95 9.67
CA PHE A 4 -22.78 -33.51 8.40
C PHE A 4 -23.41 -32.21 7.91
N LEU A 5 -24.73 -32.05 8.06
CA LEU A 5 -25.41 -30.81 7.72
C LEU A 5 -24.95 -29.66 8.61
N LEU A 6 -24.79 -29.91 9.91
CA LEU A 6 -24.28 -28.92 10.86
C LEU A 6 -22.83 -28.53 10.52
N ALA A 7 -21.98 -29.50 10.24
CA ALA A 7 -20.59 -29.26 9.83
C ALA A 7 -20.51 -28.44 8.53
N LEU A 8 -21.37 -28.72 7.56
CA LEU A 8 -21.43 -27.99 6.29
C LEU A 8 -21.91 -26.54 6.48
N LEU A 9 -22.91 -26.33 7.34
CA LEU A 9 -23.38 -25.00 7.72
C LEU A 9 -22.27 -24.19 8.38
N THR A 10 -21.57 -24.76 9.37
CA THR A 10 -20.45 -24.11 10.07
C THR A 10 -19.31 -23.78 9.10
N ALA A 11 -18.92 -24.71 8.24
CA ALA A 11 -17.89 -24.47 7.23
C ALA A 11 -18.30 -23.33 6.27
N GLY A 12 -19.57 -23.29 5.85
CA GLY A 12 -20.12 -22.21 5.04
C GLY A 12 -20.07 -20.86 5.75
N THR A 13 -20.47 -20.79 7.02
CA THR A 13 -20.40 -19.56 7.83
C THR A 13 -18.96 -19.07 7.97
N ILE A 14 -18.02 -19.97 8.30
CA ILE A 14 -16.60 -19.63 8.37
C ILE A 14 -16.10 -19.10 7.03
N GLY A 15 -16.45 -19.76 5.92
CA GLY A 15 -16.11 -19.33 4.57
C GLY A 15 -16.60 -17.91 4.27
N VAL A 16 -17.87 -17.61 4.55
CA VAL A 16 -18.47 -16.29 4.34
C VAL A 16 -17.77 -15.21 5.17
N LEU A 17 -17.38 -15.52 6.42
CA LEU A 17 -16.65 -14.59 7.29
C LEU A 17 -15.19 -14.38 6.83
N LEU A 18 -14.55 -15.40 6.25
CA LEU A 18 -13.18 -15.30 5.75
C LEU A 18 -13.06 -14.48 4.46
N VAL A 19 -14.07 -14.50 3.58
CA VAL A 19 -14.06 -13.74 2.31
C VAL A 19 -13.76 -12.24 2.49
N PRO A 20 -14.48 -11.47 3.32
CA PRO A 20 -14.18 -10.05 3.51
C PRO A 20 -12.81 -9.83 4.16
N LEU A 21 -12.38 -10.68 5.08
CA LEU A 21 -11.07 -10.58 5.74
C LEU A 21 -9.91 -10.77 4.75
N LEU A 22 -10.00 -11.78 3.88
CA LEU A 22 -9.03 -12.03 2.81
C LEU A 22 -9.02 -10.89 1.77
N ARG A 23 -10.20 -10.35 1.42
CA ARG A 23 -10.32 -9.21 0.50
C ARG A 23 -9.71 -7.93 1.05
N THR A 24 -9.84 -7.67 2.36
CA THR A 24 -9.22 -6.50 3.00
C THR A 24 -7.70 -6.59 2.94
N ARG A 25 -7.12 -7.78 3.21
CA ARG A 25 -5.67 -7.98 3.07
C ARG A 25 -5.17 -7.74 1.65
N LEU A 26 -5.85 -8.28 0.63
CA LEU A 26 -5.46 -8.07 -0.77
C LEU A 26 -5.56 -6.59 -1.19
N LYS A 27 -6.57 -5.86 -0.71
CA LYS A 27 -6.69 -4.42 -0.95
C LYS A 27 -5.61 -3.60 -0.24
N ALA A 28 -5.17 -4.01 0.95
CA ALA A 28 -4.07 -3.35 1.66
C ALA A 28 -2.76 -3.46 0.86
N THR A 29 -2.40 -4.67 0.44
CA THR A 29 -1.23 -4.91 -0.42
C THR A 29 -1.30 -4.09 -1.72
N SER A 30 -2.48 -4.05 -2.37
CA SER A 30 -2.67 -3.25 -3.58
C SER A 30 -2.57 -1.73 -3.37
N ARG A 31 -2.81 -1.21 -2.16
CA ARG A 31 -2.65 0.23 -1.86
C ARG A 31 -1.19 0.60 -1.76
N LEU A 32 -0.37 -0.19 -1.07
CA LEU A 32 1.06 0.07 -0.96
C LEU A 32 1.72 0.08 -2.34
N ASP A 33 1.40 -0.89 -3.20
CA ASP A 33 1.93 -0.94 -4.57
C ASP A 33 1.53 0.29 -5.41
N ASN A 34 0.31 0.79 -5.22
CA ASN A 34 -0.17 1.99 -5.91
C ASN A 34 0.54 3.25 -5.40
N ASP A 35 0.62 3.44 -4.08
CA ASP A 35 1.29 4.58 -3.46
C ASP A 35 2.77 4.62 -3.86
N LEU A 36 3.43 3.46 -3.94
CA LEU A 36 4.83 3.35 -4.35
C LEU A 36 5.05 3.76 -5.82
N ALA A 37 4.10 3.46 -6.71
CA ALA A 37 4.15 3.94 -8.10
C ALA A 37 4.06 5.48 -8.16
N ILE A 38 3.20 6.08 -7.34
CA ILE A 38 3.05 7.55 -7.25
C ILE A 38 4.35 8.18 -6.72
N TYR A 39 4.94 7.65 -5.64
CA TYR A 39 6.18 8.21 -5.10
C TYR A 39 7.37 8.11 -6.07
N ARG A 40 7.44 7.04 -6.86
CA ARG A 40 8.45 6.91 -7.92
C ARG A 40 8.29 7.98 -8.99
N ASP A 41 7.07 8.28 -9.40
CA ASP A 41 6.81 9.36 -10.35
C ASP A 41 7.18 10.73 -9.77
N GLN A 42 6.89 10.99 -8.50
CA GLN A 42 7.29 12.23 -7.82
C GLN A 42 8.82 12.41 -7.77
N LEU A 43 9.57 11.33 -7.49
CA LEU A 43 11.04 11.38 -7.53
C LEU A 43 11.56 11.69 -8.94
N ALA A 44 10.90 11.16 -9.97
CA ALA A 44 11.24 11.45 -11.36
C ALA A 44 10.90 12.91 -11.72
N GLU A 45 9.80 13.46 -11.23
CA GLU A 45 9.46 14.88 -11.43
C GLU A 45 10.48 15.80 -10.77
N VAL A 46 10.87 15.54 -9.53
CA VAL A 46 11.91 16.31 -8.83
C VAL A 46 13.23 16.30 -9.61
N GLU A 47 13.63 15.16 -10.18
CA GLU A 47 14.84 15.10 -11.01
C GLU A 47 14.68 15.85 -12.33
N ARG A 48 13.50 15.81 -12.96
CA ARG A 48 13.21 16.58 -14.17
C ARG A 48 13.30 18.08 -13.90
N GLU A 49 12.69 18.58 -12.84
CA GLU A 49 12.72 20.00 -12.46
C GLU A 49 14.13 20.45 -12.08
N ARG A 50 14.88 19.60 -11.36
CA ARG A 50 16.28 19.84 -11.04
C ARG A 50 17.13 19.93 -12.31
N ALA A 51 16.98 18.97 -13.23
CA ALA A 51 17.71 18.96 -14.50
C ALA A 51 17.32 20.14 -15.41
N ALA A 52 16.07 20.61 -15.33
CA ALA A 52 15.60 21.81 -16.01
C ALA A 52 16.11 23.12 -15.36
N GLY A 53 16.75 23.05 -14.19
CA GLY A 53 17.25 24.20 -13.45
C GLY A 53 16.15 25.03 -12.79
N SER A 54 14.89 24.58 -12.81
CA SER A 54 13.77 25.25 -12.16
C SER A 54 13.72 24.96 -10.65
N LEU A 55 14.38 23.90 -10.19
CA LEU A 55 14.50 23.52 -8.79
C LEU A 55 15.98 23.51 -8.36
N GLY A 56 16.30 24.22 -7.28
CA GLY A 56 17.66 24.27 -6.74
C GLY A 56 18.10 22.93 -6.14
N ASP A 57 19.40 22.63 -6.17
CA ASP A 57 19.95 21.36 -5.68
C ASP A 57 19.59 21.06 -4.21
N ALA A 58 19.62 22.09 -3.35
CA ALA A 58 19.28 21.95 -1.94
C ALA A 58 17.79 21.60 -1.74
N ASP A 59 16.91 22.26 -2.51
CA ASP A 59 15.47 22.02 -2.44
C ASP A 59 15.12 20.65 -3.03
N ALA A 60 15.77 20.24 -4.12
CA ALA A 60 15.62 18.91 -4.70
C ALA A 60 16.06 17.80 -3.74
N ALA A 61 17.17 17.99 -3.03
CA ALA A 61 17.64 17.06 -2.01
C ALA A 61 16.68 16.96 -0.81
N ALA A 62 16.15 18.10 -0.36
CA ALA A 62 15.15 18.15 0.71
C ALA A 62 13.84 17.45 0.29
N ALA A 63 13.37 17.71 -0.93
CA ALA A 63 12.17 17.08 -1.49
C ALA A 63 12.33 15.55 -1.59
N ARG A 64 13.47 15.06 -2.08
CA ARG A 64 13.78 13.62 -2.11
C ARG A 64 13.73 12.99 -0.72
N THR A 65 14.38 13.62 0.26
CA THR A 65 14.41 13.13 1.64
C THR A 65 12.99 13.04 2.23
N GLU A 66 12.12 14.01 1.96
CA GLU A 66 10.73 13.97 2.42
C GLU A 66 9.90 12.88 1.72
N ILE A 67 10.11 12.67 0.41
CA ILE A 67 9.44 11.59 -0.32
C ILE A 67 9.87 10.22 0.24
N GLU A 68 11.16 10.01 0.49
CA GLU A 68 11.66 8.79 1.13
C GLU A 68 11.04 8.56 2.51
N ARG A 69 10.94 9.61 3.33
CA ARG A 69 10.26 9.55 4.64
C ARG A 69 8.79 9.14 4.52
N ARG A 70 8.09 9.65 3.50
CA ARG A 70 6.69 9.29 3.22
C ARG A 70 6.56 7.83 2.77
N ILE A 71 7.47 7.32 1.95
CA ILE A 71 7.51 5.91 1.56
C ILE A 71 7.66 5.02 2.79
N LEU A 72 8.59 5.36 3.70
CA LEU A 72 8.77 4.59 4.95
C LEU A 72 7.51 4.62 5.81
N THR A 73 6.87 5.78 5.93
CA THR A 73 5.62 5.94 6.69
C THR A 73 4.47 5.14 6.07
N ALA A 74 4.38 5.09 4.74
CA ALA A 74 3.39 4.28 4.02
C ALA A 74 3.65 2.77 4.22
N ALA A 75 4.91 2.34 4.18
CA ALA A 75 5.31 0.97 4.46
C ALA A 75 5.01 0.54 5.91
N ASP A 76 5.19 1.45 6.89
CA ASP A 76 4.84 1.17 8.29
C ASP A 76 3.32 1.05 8.50
N ARG A 77 2.53 1.86 7.79
CA ARG A 77 1.05 1.74 7.78
C ARG A 77 0.56 0.44 7.17
N ASP A 78 1.25 -0.08 6.16
CA ASP A 78 0.91 -1.38 5.55
C ASP A 78 1.27 -2.57 6.47
N LYS A 79 2.33 -2.43 7.28
CA LYS A 79 2.71 -3.42 8.30
C LYS A 79 1.82 -3.39 9.55
N ALA A 80 1.13 -2.29 9.82
CA ALA A 80 0.24 -2.16 10.96
C ALA A 80 -1.05 -3.00 10.72
N PRO A 81 -1.47 -3.84 11.69
CA PRO A 81 -2.60 -4.76 11.55
C PRO A 81 -3.97 -4.10 11.45
#